data_AF-A0A0G1LM26-F1
#
_entry.id   AF-A0A0G1LM26-F1
#
_cell.length_a   1.000
_cell.length_b   1.000
_cell.length_c   1.000
_cell.angle_alpha   90.00
_cell.angle_beta   90.00
_cell.angle_gamma   90.00
#
_symmetry.space_group_name_H-M   'P 1'
#
loop_
_entity.id
_entity.type
_entity.pdbx_description
1 polymer ?
#
loop_
_entity_poly.entity_id
_entity_poly.type
_entity_poly.pdbx_seq_one_letter_code
_entity_poly.pdbx_strand_id
1 'polypeptide(L)'
;MKNAFKKAFTGAVAVLTIVWSVGLANLPMTAQAASAGDVIKGTTLSTVYYYGSDGSRYAFPNEKSYFSWYTDFSDVVTLSDSALAAIPLAGNIVYRPGSRWIKIQSDPKTYAVTPEGAIRWIETEEVAEGLAGSDWNAFIDDVSDTFFVDYSVGTSLMSAADAYNGALVASGAEIYLVWDGATRLVSDAGMTANGLQSRLVLDGSGIVLSGITAGAALTSVDTELTDTAQLGGVVATEGGLSISLASTTPASTTVPSSADSVEFATFKMTATDGASSVDQMIFRLGGVGATTNISNSYLYEG
;
A
#
# COMPACT_ATOMS: atom_id res chain seq x y z
N MET A 1 -23.27 -70.82 -18.68
CA MET A 1 -22.91 -69.40 -18.99
C MET A 1 -21.45 -69.09 -18.64
N LYS A 2 -20.48 -69.87 -19.15
CA LYS A 2 -19.03 -69.71 -18.83
C LYS A 2 -18.20 -69.06 -19.96
N ASN A 3 -18.84 -68.54 -21.00
CA ASN A 3 -18.15 -67.98 -22.19
C ASN A 3 -18.35 -66.48 -22.41
N ALA A 4 -19.08 -65.77 -21.53
CA ALA A 4 -19.24 -64.31 -21.62
C ALA A 4 -18.14 -63.53 -20.89
N PHE A 5 -17.46 -64.14 -19.90
CA PHE A 5 -16.50 -63.45 -19.05
C PHE A 5 -15.07 -63.36 -19.62
N LYS A 6 -14.73 -64.17 -20.64
CA LYS A 6 -13.41 -64.13 -21.29
C LYS A 6 -13.30 -63.12 -22.44
N LYS A 7 -14.41 -62.57 -22.94
CA LYS A 7 -14.38 -61.55 -24.01
C LYS A 7 -14.52 -60.11 -23.50
N ALA A 8 -14.85 -59.92 -22.21
CA ALA A 8 -14.90 -58.60 -21.59
C ALA A 8 -13.54 -58.13 -21.02
N PHE A 9 -12.53 -59.01 -20.95
CA PHE A 9 -11.23 -58.69 -20.34
C PHE A 9 -10.09 -58.46 -21.34
N THR A 10 -10.36 -58.50 -22.64
CA THR A 10 -9.37 -58.20 -23.70
C THR A 10 -9.75 -56.97 -24.53
N GLY A 11 -10.55 -56.08 -23.95
CA GLY A 11 -10.86 -54.76 -24.49
C GLY A 11 -10.55 -53.61 -23.53
N ALA A 12 -9.87 -53.88 -22.41
CA ALA A 12 -9.61 -52.91 -21.34
C ALA A 12 -8.12 -52.55 -21.15
N VAL A 13 -7.22 -53.06 -22.00
CA VAL A 13 -5.77 -52.79 -21.91
C VAL A 13 -5.19 -52.13 -23.18
N ALA A 14 -6.05 -51.73 -24.13
CA ALA A 14 -5.60 -51.05 -25.38
C ALA A 14 -6.12 -49.62 -25.55
N VAL A 15 -6.75 -49.02 -24.52
CA VAL A 15 -7.16 -47.59 -24.53
C VAL A 15 -6.39 -46.76 -23.49
N LEU A 16 -5.44 -47.38 -22.77
CA LEU A 16 -4.68 -46.73 -21.68
C LEU A 16 -3.31 -46.17 -22.08
N THR A 17 -2.98 -46.06 -23.38
CA THR A 17 -1.64 -45.60 -23.82
C THR A 17 -1.62 -44.54 -24.93
N ILE A 18 -2.74 -43.87 -25.24
CA ILE A 18 -2.74 -42.77 -26.21
C ILE A 18 -3.51 -41.55 -25.68
N VAL A 19 -3.12 -41.03 -24.52
CA VAL A 19 -3.38 -39.62 -24.15
C VAL A 19 -2.19 -39.09 -23.35
N TRP A 20 -0.99 -39.14 -23.93
CA TRP A 20 0.19 -38.36 -23.47
C TRP A 20 0.93 -37.75 -24.68
N SER A 21 0.22 -37.47 -25.77
CA SER A 21 0.83 -36.96 -27.01
C SER A 21 -0.05 -36.00 -27.80
N VAL A 22 -1.23 -35.66 -27.28
CA VAL A 22 -2.00 -34.53 -27.82
C VAL A 22 -1.67 -33.37 -26.92
N GLY A 23 -1.00 -32.38 -27.51
CA GLY A 23 -0.40 -31.26 -26.82
C GLY A 23 -1.29 -30.71 -25.72
N LEU A 24 -0.66 -30.43 -24.58
CA LEU A 24 -1.13 -29.36 -23.71
C LEU A 24 -1.43 -28.20 -24.63
N ALA A 25 -2.73 -28.00 -24.86
CA ALA A 25 -3.22 -26.85 -25.56
C ALA A 25 -2.49 -25.66 -24.94
N ASN A 26 -1.87 -24.84 -25.79
CA ASN A 26 -1.84 -23.41 -25.54
C ASN A 26 -3.29 -23.02 -25.24
N LEU A 27 -3.69 -23.16 -23.98
CA LEU A 27 -4.73 -22.30 -23.45
C LEU A 27 -4.15 -20.92 -23.72
N PRO A 28 -4.78 -20.09 -24.55
CA PRO A 28 -4.40 -18.70 -24.60
C PRO A 28 -4.54 -18.24 -23.15
N MET A 29 -3.40 -18.10 -22.46
CA MET A 29 -3.32 -17.16 -21.36
C MET A 29 -3.62 -15.86 -22.09
N THR A 30 -4.89 -15.46 -22.08
CA THR A 30 -5.25 -14.08 -22.37
C THR A 30 -4.33 -13.30 -21.46
N ALA A 31 -3.31 -12.68 -22.06
CA ALA A 31 -2.34 -11.90 -21.33
C ALA A 31 -3.17 -10.79 -20.69
N GLN A 32 -3.53 -10.99 -19.43
CA GLN A 32 -4.18 -9.95 -18.65
C GLN A 32 -3.11 -8.88 -18.53
N ALA A 33 -3.30 -7.77 -19.24
CA ALA A 33 -2.43 -6.62 -19.06
C ALA A 33 -2.61 -6.17 -17.60
N ALA A 34 -1.52 -6.15 -16.85
CA ALA A 34 -1.53 -5.58 -15.52
C ALA A 34 -1.85 -4.08 -15.64
N SER A 35 -2.72 -3.60 -14.77
CA SER A 35 -3.07 -2.20 -14.61
C SER A 35 -2.46 -1.66 -13.33
N ALA A 36 -2.16 -0.35 -13.29
CA ALA A 36 -1.69 0.27 -12.06
C ALA A 36 -2.68 -0.01 -10.91
N GLY A 37 -2.14 -0.37 -9.75
CA GLY A 37 -2.92 -0.86 -8.61
C GLY A 37 -2.99 -2.39 -8.51
N ASP A 38 -2.68 -3.12 -9.58
CA ASP A 38 -2.68 -4.58 -9.55
C ASP A 38 -1.55 -5.14 -8.70
N VAL A 39 -1.85 -6.24 -8.02
CA VAL A 39 -0.82 -7.11 -7.45
C VAL A 39 -0.44 -8.14 -8.51
N ILE A 40 0.85 -8.22 -8.85
CA ILE A 40 1.35 -9.01 -9.95
C ILE A 40 2.40 -10.03 -9.49
N LYS A 41 2.49 -11.16 -10.20
CA LYS A 41 3.57 -12.15 -10.03
C LYS A 41 3.98 -12.78 -11.37
N GLY A 42 5.16 -13.40 -11.38
CA GLY A 42 5.63 -14.19 -12.52
C GLY A 42 5.02 -15.59 -12.56
N THR A 43 5.12 -16.23 -13.72
CA THR A 43 4.73 -17.63 -13.91
C THR A 43 5.63 -18.59 -13.15
N THR A 44 6.93 -18.29 -13.02
CA THR A 44 7.89 -19.16 -12.32
C THR A 44 8.37 -18.59 -10.98
N LEU A 45 8.06 -17.32 -10.72
CA LEU A 45 8.50 -16.60 -9.51
C LEU A 45 7.41 -16.62 -8.43
N SER A 46 7.82 -16.81 -7.19
CA SER A 46 6.93 -16.73 -6.02
C SER A 46 6.79 -15.32 -5.46
N THR A 47 7.73 -14.43 -5.76
CA THR A 47 7.70 -13.04 -5.29
C THR A 47 6.48 -12.32 -5.87
N VAL A 48 5.74 -11.68 -4.98
CA VAL A 48 4.60 -10.84 -5.30
C VAL A 48 5.05 -9.39 -5.37
N TYR A 49 4.54 -8.65 -6.34
CA TYR A 49 4.83 -7.24 -6.53
C TYR A 49 3.54 -6.43 -6.60
N TYR A 50 3.57 -5.18 -6.17
CA TYR A 50 2.54 -4.20 -6.48
C TYR A 50 2.94 -3.43 -7.74
N TYR A 51 2.02 -3.24 -8.68
CA TYR A 51 2.26 -2.43 -9.87
C TYR A 51 1.84 -0.98 -9.60
N GLY A 52 2.82 -0.11 -9.41
CA GLY A 52 2.62 1.30 -9.11
C GLY A 52 2.07 2.08 -10.30
N SER A 53 1.39 3.19 -9.99
CA SER A 53 0.92 4.17 -10.98
C SER A 53 2.04 4.92 -11.70
N ASP A 54 3.28 4.84 -11.20
CA ASP A 54 4.48 5.34 -11.86
C ASP A 54 4.99 4.39 -12.97
N GLY A 55 4.38 3.23 -13.15
CA GLY A 55 4.80 2.21 -14.11
C GLY A 55 5.92 1.30 -13.60
N SER A 56 6.26 1.36 -12.31
CA SER A 56 7.24 0.49 -11.66
C SER A 56 6.56 -0.61 -10.87
N ARG A 57 7.29 -1.70 -10.60
CA ARG A 57 6.88 -2.75 -9.66
C ARG A 57 7.62 -2.57 -8.32
N TYR A 58 6.90 -2.86 -7.24
CA TYR A 58 7.41 -2.80 -5.87
C TYR A 58 7.28 -4.17 -5.21
N ALA A 59 8.36 -4.72 -4.68
CA ALA A 59 8.35 -6.06 -4.12
C ALA A 59 7.73 -6.06 -2.72
N PHE A 60 6.90 -7.05 -2.40
CA PHE A 60 6.59 -7.33 -0.99
C PHE A 60 7.75 -8.10 -0.37
N PRO A 61 8.42 -7.58 0.68
CA PRO A 61 9.56 -8.26 1.29
C PRO A 61 9.23 -9.64 1.87
N ASN A 62 8.02 -9.81 2.38
CA ASN A 62 7.54 -11.06 2.95
C ASN A 62 6.01 -11.12 2.95
N GLU A 63 5.49 -12.30 3.29
CA GLU A 63 4.06 -12.57 3.36
C GLU A 63 3.32 -11.70 4.40
N LYS A 64 3.98 -11.35 5.51
CA LYS A 64 3.35 -10.52 6.55
C LYS A 64 3.16 -9.07 6.10
N SER A 65 4.12 -8.49 5.37
CA SER A 65 3.94 -7.16 4.77
C SER A 65 2.83 -7.18 3.73
N TYR A 66 2.70 -8.25 2.94
CA TYR A 66 1.57 -8.43 2.02
C TYR A 66 0.22 -8.46 2.76
N PHE A 67 0.09 -9.31 3.78
CA PHE A 67 -1.17 -9.41 4.53
C PHE A 67 -1.52 -8.16 5.34
N SER A 68 -0.55 -7.28 5.59
CA SER A 68 -0.86 -5.95 6.15
C SER A 68 -1.73 -5.10 5.23
N TRP A 69 -1.68 -5.37 3.90
CA TRP A 69 -2.46 -4.70 2.86
C TRP A 69 -3.64 -5.53 2.34
N TYR A 70 -3.44 -6.82 2.10
CA TYR A 70 -4.43 -7.69 1.44
C TYR A 70 -4.90 -8.81 2.38
N THR A 71 -6.07 -9.39 2.11
CA THR A 71 -6.64 -10.48 2.94
C THR A 71 -6.21 -11.87 2.48
N ASP A 72 -5.96 -12.03 1.18
CA ASP A 72 -5.55 -13.27 0.52
C ASP A 72 -4.91 -12.95 -0.83
N PHE A 73 -4.50 -13.99 -1.57
CA PHE A 73 -3.82 -13.85 -2.87
C PHE A 73 -4.79 -13.96 -4.06
N SER A 74 -6.11 -13.86 -3.87
CA SER A 74 -7.09 -14.10 -4.94
C SER A 74 -7.05 -13.06 -6.05
N ASP A 75 -6.65 -11.83 -5.72
CA ASP A 75 -6.53 -10.71 -6.66
C ASP A 75 -5.14 -10.63 -7.34
N VAL A 76 -4.26 -11.61 -7.11
CA VAL A 76 -2.92 -11.61 -7.70
C VAL A 76 -2.96 -12.01 -9.17
N VAL A 77 -2.61 -11.07 -10.04
CA VAL A 77 -2.51 -11.24 -11.49
C VAL A 77 -1.20 -11.94 -11.85
N THR A 78 -1.28 -13.01 -12.63
CA THR A 78 -0.09 -13.72 -13.13
C THR A 78 0.31 -13.21 -14.51
N LEU A 79 1.55 -12.76 -14.63
CA LEU A 79 2.18 -12.32 -15.87
C LEU A 79 3.24 -13.33 -16.33
N SER A 80 3.57 -13.33 -17.63
CA SER A 80 4.78 -14.04 -18.08
C SER A 80 6.02 -13.41 -17.42
N ASP A 81 7.03 -14.23 -17.13
CA ASP A 81 8.26 -13.72 -16.50
C ASP A 81 8.94 -12.63 -17.34
N SER A 82 8.81 -12.69 -18.67
CA SER A 82 9.30 -11.65 -19.58
C SER A 82 8.54 -10.33 -19.47
N ALA A 83 7.20 -10.37 -19.35
CA ALA A 83 6.39 -9.18 -19.17
C ALA A 83 6.64 -8.55 -17.79
N LEU A 84 6.75 -9.39 -16.76
CA LEU A 84 7.10 -8.95 -15.43
C LEU A 84 8.48 -8.29 -15.42
N ALA A 85 9.49 -8.88 -16.06
CA ALA A 85 10.85 -8.36 -16.14
C ALA A 85 10.98 -7.05 -16.93
N ALA A 86 10.04 -6.74 -17.82
CA ALA A 86 9.99 -5.47 -18.52
C ALA A 86 9.56 -4.29 -17.62
N ILE A 87 8.92 -4.57 -16.48
CA ILE A 87 8.49 -3.55 -15.51
C ILE A 87 9.67 -3.24 -14.57
N PRO A 88 10.14 -1.97 -14.48
CA PRO A 88 11.25 -1.57 -13.62
C PRO A 88 10.96 -1.86 -12.14
N LEU A 89 11.94 -2.39 -11.41
CA LEU A 89 11.85 -2.57 -9.95
C LEU A 89 12.27 -1.27 -9.25
N ALA A 90 11.36 -0.66 -8.47
CA ALA A 90 11.60 0.63 -7.83
C ALA A 90 11.90 0.55 -6.32
N GLY A 91 11.45 -0.50 -5.63
CA GLY A 91 11.69 -0.64 -4.20
C GLY A 91 10.85 -1.73 -3.55
N ASN A 92 10.78 -1.66 -2.22
CA ASN A 92 10.00 -2.57 -1.39
C ASN A 92 8.73 -1.90 -0.88
N ILE A 93 7.67 -2.69 -0.75
CA ILE A 93 6.46 -2.29 -0.02
C ILE A 93 6.68 -2.44 1.48
N VAL A 94 6.44 -1.36 2.21
CA VAL A 94 6.41 -1.33 3.67
C VAL A 94 5.07 -1.81 4.22
N TYR A 95 5.00 -2.10 5.52
CA TYR A 95 3.73 -2.43 6.17
C TYR A 95 2.71 -1.31 6.00
N ARG A 96 1.44 -1.68 5.89
CA ARG A 96 0.34 -0.73 5.75
C ARG A 96 0.26 0.20 6.96
N PRO A 97 0.10 1.52 6.77
CA PRO A 97 -0.15 2.42 7.88
C PRO A 97 -1.34 1.97 8.73
N GLY A 98 -1.18 2.03 10.06
CA GLY A 98 -2.26 1.65 10.99
C GLY A 98 -2.59 0.17 11.07
N SER A 99 -1.81 -0.71 10.45
CA SER A 99 -2.07 -2.15 10.46
C SER A 99 -1.41 -2.85 11.67
N ARG A 100 -0.26 -3.48 11.44
CA ARG A 100 0.56 -4.17 12.44
C ARG A 100 1.64 -3.21 12.91
N TRP A 101 2.04 -3.36 14.16
CA TRP A 101 3.25 -2.72 14.67
C TRP A 101 4.45 -3.59 14.31
N ILE A 102 5.61 -2.97 14.24
CA ILE A 102 6.83 -3.67 13.86
C ILE A 102 7.92 -3.50 14.91
N LYS A 103 8.81 -4.48 14.97
CA LYS A 103 10.08 -4.40 15.69
C LYS A 103 11.16 -5.15 14.93
N ILE A 104 12.41 -4.95 15.35
CA ILE A 104 13.55 -5.76 14.94
C ILE A 104 14.07 -6.56 16.13
N GLN A 105 14.75 -7.66 15.85
CA GLN A 105 15.30 -8.52 16.93
C GLN A 105 16.51 -7.88 17.63
N SER A 106 17.19 -6.95 16.95
CA SER A 106 18.39 -6.27 17.43
C SER A 106 18.10 -5.09 18.38
N ASP A 107 16.90 -4.52 18.34
CA ASP A 107 16.42 -3.43 19.19
C ASP A 107 14.96 -3.70 19.59
N PRO A 108 14.65 -3.98 20.88
CA PRO A 108 13.32 -4.42 21.32
C PRO A 108 12.24 -3.32 21.31
N LYS A 109 12.51 -2.16 20.70
CA LYS A 109 11.51 -1.09 20.52
C LYS A 109 10.40 -1.52 19.57
N THR A 110 9.17 -1.22 19.97
CA THR A 110 7.98 -1.45 19.16
C THR A 110 7.58 -0.16 18.45
N TYR A 111 7.31 -0.22 17.16
CA TYR A 111 6.94 0.95 16.38
C TYR A 111 5.59 0.79 15.71
N ALA A 112 4.75 1.83 15.83
CA ALA A 112 3.55 1.98 15.01
C ALA A 112 3.95 2.45 13.61
N VAL A 113 3.42 1.79 12.57
CA VAL A 113 3.65 2.17 11.17
C VAL A 113 2.65 3.25 10.75
N THR A 114 3.16 4.33 10.17
CA THR A 114 2.43 5.51 9.69
C THR A 114 2.66 5.68 8.18
N PRO A 115 1.93 6.61 7.51
CA PRO A 115 2.11 6.85 6.08
C PRO A 115 3.56 7.12 5.67
N GLU A 116 3.85 6.87 4.40
CA GLU A 116 5.15 7.09 3.76
C GLU A 116 6.29 6.25 4.37
N GLY A 117 5.95 5.14 5.03
CA GLY A 117 6.95 4.27 5.68
C GLY A 117 7.58 4.87 6.93
N ALA A 118 7.00 5.94 7.48
CA ALA A 118 7.43 6.47 8.77
C ALA A 118 6.96 5.55 9.91
N ILE A 119 7.79 5.41 10.94
CA ILE A 119 7.52 4.58 12.11
C ILE A 119 7.69 5.39 13.39
N ARG A 120 6.76 5.22 14.33
CA ARG A 120 6.75 5.97 15.60
C ARG A 120 6.94 5.02 16.76
N TRP A 121 7.99 5.26 17.55
CA TRP A 121 8.30 4.42 18.71
C TRP A 121 7.20 4.54 19.77
N ILE A 122 6.61 3.42 20.15
CA ILE A 122 5.70 3.32 21.30
C ILE A 122 6.59 3.12 22.54
N GLU A 123 6.77 4.18 23.32
CA GLU A 123 7.83 4.21 24.34
C GLU A 123 7.56 3.31 25.55
N THR A 124 6.29 3.10 25.89
CA THR A 124 5.90 2.36 27.09
C THR A 124 4.76 1.38 26.83
N GLU A 125 4.67 0.36 27.68
CA GLU A 125 3.60 -0.63 27.63
C GLU A 125 2.24 0.01 27.90
N GLU A 126 2.17 1.03 28.76
CA GLU A 126 0.93 1.76 29.04
C GLU A 126 0.39 2.48 27.79
N VAL A 127 1.28 3.00 26.93
CA VAL A 127 0.87 3.57 25.63
C VAL A 127 0.37 2.48 24.70
N ALA A 128 1.05 1.33 24.65
CA ALA A 128 0.65 0.18 23.84
C ALA A 128 -0.73 -0.36 24.25
N GLU A 129 -0.96 -0.55 25.55
CA GLU A 129 -2.24 -0.95 26.12
C GLU A 129 -3.33 0.09 25.86
N GLY A 130 -3.02 1.39 25.98
CA GLY A 130 -3.97 2.45 25.65
C GLY A 130 -4.39 2.48 24.18
N LEU A 131 -3.51 2.05 23.27
CA LEU A 131 -3.81 1.96 21.84
C LEU A 131 -4.58 0.68 21.52
N ALA A 132 -4.04 -0.50 21.86
CA ALA A 132 -4.50 -1.80 21.36
C ALA A 132 -5.14 -2.71 22.42
N GLY A 133 -5.18 -2.30 23.69
CA GLY A 133 -5.65 -3.12 24.80
C GLY A 133 -4.60 -4.10 25.31
N SER A 134 -5.01 -5.03 26.19
CA SER A 134 -4.09 -5.99 26.84
C SER A 134 -3.40 -6.96 25.87
N ASP A 135 -3.98 -7.18 24.70
CA ASP A 135 -3.44 -8.07 23.66
C ASP A 135 -2.55 -7.32 22.65
N TRP A 136 -2.07 -6.12 23.01
CA TRP A 136 -1.22 -5.28 22.14
C TRP A 136 -0.01 -6.02 21.56
N ASN A 137 0.55 -6.96 22.32
CA ASN A 137 1.71 -7.74 21.88
C ASN A 137 1.41 -8.64 20.68
N ALA A 138 0.14 -9.02 20.46
CA ALA A 138 -0.30 -9.81 19.31
C ALA A 138 -0.38 -8.97 18.01
N PHE A 139 -0.32 -7.64 18.12
CA PHE A 139 -0.27 -6.72 16.98
C PHE A 139 1.14 -6.53 16.40
N ILE A 140 2.16 -7.12 17.02
CA ILE A 140 3.56 -6.89 16.66
C ILE A 140 4.06 -7.99 15.74
N ASP A 141 4.66 -7.58 14.63
CA ASP A 141 5.41 -8.45 13.74
C ASP A 141 6.90 -8.11 13.76
N ASP A 142 7.73 -9.15 13.72
CA ASP A 142 9.17 -9.01 13.52
C ASP A 142 9.50 -8.72 12.06
N VAL A 143 10.31 -7.69 11.86
CA VAL A 143 10.87 -7.31 10.57
C VAL A 143 12.37 -7.61 10.59
N SER A 144 12.90 -8.14 9.49
CA SER A 144 14.34 -8.36 9.36
C SER A 144 15.07 -7.02 9.26
N ASP A 145 16.25 -6.89 9.87
CA ASP A 145 17.11 -5.70 9.81
C ASP A 145 17.35 -5.22 8.37
N THR A 146 17.40 -6.13 7.39
CA THR A 146 17.61 -5.78 5.97
C THR A 146 16.44 -5.05 5.33
N PHE A 147 15.22 -5.22 5.85
CA PHE A 147 14.02 -4.52 5.38
C PHE A 147 13.64 -3.36 6.30
N PHE A 148 14.23 -3.28 7.50
CA PHE A 148 14.00 -2.17 8.41
C PHE A 148 14.56 -0.84 7.88
N VAL A 149 15.55 -0.90 6.99
CA VAL A 149 16.13 0.28 6.32
C VAL A 149 15.15 1.00 5.38
N ASP A 150 14.04 0.35 5.01
CA ASP A 150 12.99 0.94 4.18
C ASP A 150 12.06 1.88 5.00
N TYR A 151 12.24 1.94 6.33
CA TYR A 151 11.43 2.77 7.24
C TYR A 151 12.22 3.99 7.75
N SER A 152 11.50 5.07 8.04
CA SER A 152 12.05 6.27 8.67
C SER A 152 11.51 6.47 10.08
N VAL A 153 12.38 6.70 11.06
CA VAL A 153 11.94 6.90 12.46
C VAL A 153 11.44 8.33 12.64
N GLY A 154 10.16 8.46 12.98
CA GLY A 154 9.49 9.72 13.32
C GLY A 154 9.46 10.00 14.82
N THR A 155 8.70 11.03 15.21
CA THR A 155 8.50 11.39 16.63
C THR A 155 7.85 10.23 17.39
N SER A 156 8.35 9.91 18.58
CA SER A 156 7.77 8.87 19.44
C SER A 156 6.29 9.12 19.79
N LEU A 157 5.62 8.07 20.22
CA LEU A 157 4.29 8.07 20.83
C LEU A 157 4.46 7.97 22.35
N MET A 158 4.29 9.10 23.03
CA MET A 158 4.36 9.22 24.50
C MET A 158 2.98 9.12 25.16
N SER A 159 1.91 9.06 24.37
CA SER A 159 0.53 8.94 24.84
C SER A 159 -0.32 8.27 23.77
N ALA A 160 -1.34 7.51 24.21
CA ALA A 160 -2.35 6.94 23.33
C ALA A 160 -3.41 7.98 22.91
N ALA A 161 -3.55 9.10 23.63
CA ALA A 161 -4.70 10.01 23.49
C ALA A 161 -4.95 10.50 22.05
N ASP A 162 -3.88 10.79 21.30
CA ASP A 162 -3.96 11.30 19.92
C ASP A 162 -3.82 10.20 18.85
N ALA A 163 -3.76 8.92 19.27
CA ALA A 163 -3.43 7.79 18.42
C ALA A 163 -2.17 8.06 17.57
N TYR A 164 -2.22 7.75 16.27
CA TYR A 164 -1.21 8.10 15.28
C TYR A 164 -1.81 8.10 13.87
N ASN A 165 -1.14 8.77 12.92
CA ASN A 165 -1.61 8.82 11.53
C ASN A 165 -1.65 7.42 10.92
N GLY A 166 -2.78 7.03 10.35
CA GLY A 166 -3.08 5.70 9.83
C GLY A 166 -3.91 4.82 10.78
N ALA A 167 -3.95 5.12 12.09
CA ALA A 167 -4.58 4.23 13.08
C ALA A 167 -6.07 3.99 12.79
N LEU A 168 -6.48 2.72 12.80
CA LEU A 168 -7.87 2.30 12.73
C LEU A 168 -8.33 1.93 14.14
N VAL A 169 -9.35 2.61 14.66
CA VAL A 169 -9.65 2.64 16.10
C VAL A 169 -11.12 2.37 16.35
N ALA A 170 -11.44 1.50 17.29
CA ALA A 170 -12.80 1.30 17.77
C ALA A 170 -13.20 2.38 18.79
N SER A 171 -14.46 2.83 18.72
CA SER A 171 -15.08 3.62 19.78
C SER A 171 -16.54 3.22 19.93
N GLY A 172 -16.81 2.42 20.95
CA GLY A 172 -18.11 1.75 21.08
C GLY A 172 -18.34 0.78 19.93
N ALA A 173 -19.40 0.98 19.16
CA ALA A 173 -19.73 0.16 17.98
C ALA A 173 -19.16 0.71 16.67
N GLU A 174 -18.57 1.91 16.71
CA GLU A 174 -18.11 2.63 15.52
C GLU A 174 -16.60 2.45 15.33
N ILE A 175 -16.15 2.54 14.09
CA ILE A 175 -14.72 2.49 13.72
C ILE A 175 -14.33 3.84 13.15
N TYR A 176 -13.19 4.37 13.59
CA TYR A 176 -12.61 5.62 13.14
C TYR A 176 -11.23 5.39 12.54
N LEU A 177 -10.96 6.03 11.42
CA LEU A 177 -9.62 6.17 10.87
C LEU A 177 -9.05 7.52 11.31
N VAL A 178 -7.88 7.50 11.96
CA VAL A 178 -7.10 8.72 12.22
C VAL A 178 -6.20 8.96 11.00
N TRP A 179 -6.51 9.99 10.22
CA TRP A 179 -5.77 10.34 9.01
C TRP A 179 -5.50 11.84 8.96
N ASP A 180 -4.24 12.24 8.80
CA ASP A 180 -3.80 13.63 8.67
C ASP A 180 -4.37 14.59 9.73
N GLY A 181 -4.36 14.14 10.99
CA GLY A 181 -4.82 14.94 12.13
C GLY A 181 -6.35 15.03 12.27
N ALA A 182 -7.10 14.24 11.49
CA ALA A 182 -8.54 14.15 11.59
C ALA A 182 -9.04 12.73 11.89
N THR A 183 -10.15 12.62 12.60
CA THR A 183 -10.90 11.36 12.80
C THR A 183 -12.00 11.23 11.76
N ARG A 184 -11.97 10.14 10.99
CA ARG A 184 -12.94 9.86 9.93
C ARG A 184 -13.75 8.65 10.33
N LEU A 185 -15.06 8.81 10.48
CA LEU A 185 -15.95 7.67 10.72
C LEU A 185 -15.92 6.73 9.51
N VAL A 186 -15.68 5.44 9.74
CA VAL A 186 -15.55 4.43 8.69
C VAL A 186 -16.81 3.57 8.64
N SER A 187 -17.52 3.62 7.51
CA SER A 187 -18.65 2.72 7.26
C SER A 187 -18.19 1.34 6.79
N ASP A 188 -19.07 0.33 6.81
CA ASP A 188 -18.78 -0.99 6.23
C ASP A 188 -18.32 -0.92 4.76
N ALA A 189 -18.97 -0.07 3.95
CA ALA A 189 -18.58 0.15 2.57
C ALA A 189 -17.19 0.80 2.47
N GLY A 190 -16.88 1.74 3.37
CA GLY A 190 -15.56 2.34 3.49
C GLY A 190 -14.49 1.32 3.92
N MET A 191 -14.81 0.39 4.82
CA MET A 191 -13.90 -0.69 5.21
C MET A 191 -13.52 -1.53 4.00
N THR A 192 -14.52 -2.04 3.27
CA THR A 192 -14.30 -2.90 2.09
C THR A 192 -13.61 -2.16 0.95
N ALA A 193 -14.06 -0.94 0.62
CA ALA A 193 -13.54 -0.20 -0.53
C ALA A 193 -12.06 0.23 -0.39
N ASN A 194 -11.53 0.24 0.84
CA ASN A 194 -10.17 0.68 1.14
C ASN A 194 -9.25 -0.45 1.63
N GLY A 195 -9.69 -1.71 1.51
CA GLY A 195 -8.93 -2.87 1.99
C GLY A 195 -8.64 -2.84 3.50
N LEU A 196 -9.44 -2.10 4.27
CA LEU A 196 -9.29 -2.05 5.73
C LEU A 196 -9.76 -3.38 6.32
N GLN A 197 -9.00 -3.91 7.28
CA GLN A 197 -9.27 -5.24 7.83
C GLN A 197 -9.67 -5.11 9.30
N SER A 198 -10.81 -5.70 9.68
CA SER A 198 -11.35 -5.63 11.05
C SER A 198 -10.38 -6.17 12.11
N ARG A 199 -9.56 -7.16 11.76
CA ARG A 199 -8.50 -7.72 12.63
C ARG A 199 -7.38 -6.74 13.00
N LEU A 200 -7.31 -5.60 12.31
CA LEU A 200 -6.32 -4.54 12.51
C LEU A 200 -6.88 -3.34 13.28
N VAL A 201 -8.17 -3.40 13.66
CA VAL A 201 -8.80 -2.35 14.47
C VAL A 201 -8.23 -2.41 15.88
N LEU A 202 -7.69 -1.30 16.33
CA LEU A 202 -7.21 -1.10 17.69
C LEU A 202 -8.39 -0.90 18.64
N ASP A 203 -8.30 -1.45 19.85
CA ASP A 203 -9.32 -1.30 20.90
C ASP A 203 -9.61 0.18 21.21
N GLY A 204 -8.56 1.00 21.29
CA GLY A 204 -8.69 2.45 21.40
C GLY A 204 -9.19 2.99 22.73
N SER A 205 -9.25 2.18 23.79
CA SER A 205 -9.73 2.62 25.12
C SER A 205 -8.94 3.78 25.73
N GLY A 206 -7.66 3.93 25.39
CA GLY A 206 -6.81 5.07 25.78
C GLY A 206 -6.80 6.25 24.80
N ILE A 207 -7.53 6.16 23.68
CA ILE A 207 -7.58 7.18 22.63
C ILE A 207 -8.72 8.17 22.92
N VAL A 208 -8.43 9.47 22.86
CA VAL A 208 -9.39 10.55 23.13
C VAL A 208 -9.81 11.16 21.81
N LEU A 209 -10.70 10.48 21.07
CA LEU A 209 -11.14 10.91 19.74
C LEU A 209 -11.77 12.30 19.71
N SER A 210 -12.40 12.75 20.82
CA SER A 210 -12.95 14.10 20.94
C SER A 210 -11.90 15.21 20.97
N GLY A 211 -10.62 14.86 21.20
CA GLY A 211 -9.48 15.78 21.12
C GLY A 211 -8.94 15.96 19.70
N ILE A 212 -9.36 15.11 18.76
CA ILE A 212 -8.93 15.14 17.36
C ILE A 212 -10.03 15.77 16.50
N THR A 213 -9.65 16.56 15.51
CA THR A 213 -10.61 17.22 14.61
C THR A 213 -11.45 16.18 13.87
N ALA A 214 -12.78 16.33 13.86
CA ALA A 214 -13.63 15.44 13.07
C ALA A 214 -13.48 15.73 11.56
N GLY A 215 -13.14 14.70 10.79
CA GLY A 215 -13.02 14.73 9.34
C GLY A 215 -14.25 14.15 8.64
N ALA A 216 -14.22 14.19 7.29
CA ALA A 216 -15.27 13.58 6.48
C ALA A 216 -15.27 12.04 6.64
N ALA A 217 -16.47 11.47 6.76
CA ALA A 217 -16.65 10.02 6.87
C ALA A 217 -16.09 9.28 5.64
N LEU A 218 -15.42 8.16 5.89
CA LEU A 218 -14.93 7.25 4.87
C LEU A 218 -16.06 6.27 4.48
N THR A 219 -16.75 6.60 3.39
CA THR A 219 -17.93 5.85 2.90
C THR A 219 -17.72 5.17 1.55
N SER A 220 -16.62 5.52 0.88
CA SER A 220 -16.23 4.99 -0.43
C SER A 220 -14.71 4.80 -0.47
N VAL A 221 -14.20 4.39 -1.63
CA VAL A 221 -12.77 4.35 -1.90
C VAL A 221 -12.14 5.74 -1.68
N ASP A 222 -10.93 5.71 -1.11
CA ASP A 222 -10.01 6.81 -0.93
C ASP A 222 -8.68 6.37 -1.53
N THR A 223 -8.25 7.08 -2.58
CA THR A 223 -7.10 6.68 -3.40
C THR A 223 -5.78 6.68 -2.62
N GLU A 224 -5.68 7.48 -1.56
CA GLU A 224 -4.49 7.50 -0.70
C GLU A 224 -4.38 6.22 0.14
N LEU A 225 -5.52 5.64 0.54
CA LEU A 225 -5.57 4.44 1.39
C LEU A 225 -5.38 3.15 0.60
N THR A 226 -5.68 3.17 -0.69
CA THR A 226 -5.52 2.03 -1.59
C THR A 226 -4.16 1.98 -2.29
N ASP A 227 -3.40 3.08 -2.27
CA ASP A 227 -2.06 3.13 -2.87
C ASP A 227 -1.04 2.39 -2.00
N THR A 228 -0.81 1.12 -2.33
CA THR A 228 0.11 0.26 -1.57
C THR A 228 1.56 0.73 -1.61
N ALA A 229 1.97 1.36 -2.72
CA ALA A 229 3.31 1.92 -2.85
C ALA A 229 3.45 3.32 -2.23
N GLN A 230 2.35 3.93 -1.78
CA GLN A 230 2.33 5.25 -1.12
C GLN A 230 3.08 6.32 -1.92
N LEU A 231 2.86 6.35 -3.24
CA LEU A 231 3.46 7.31 -4.15
C LEU A 231 2.80 8.69 -4.08
N GLY A 232 1.77 8.83 -3.24
CA GLY A 232 1.08 10.08 -2.98
C GLY A 232 0.11 10.42 -4.11
N GLY A 233 -0.99 9.65 -4.20
CA GLY A 233 -2.17 10.04 -4.97
C GLY A 233 -1.88 10.34 -6.44
N VAL A 234 -0.95 9.62 -7.07
CA VAL A 234 -0.81 9.65 -8.52
C VAL A 234 -2.04 8.96 -9.09
N VAL A 235 -3.08 9.74 -9.33
CA VAL A 235 -4.26 9.32 -10.08
C VAL A 235 -3.74 8.87 -11.44
N ALA A 236 -3.82 7.57 -11.72
CA ALA A 236 -3.87 7.09 -13.08
C ALA A 236 -5.13 7.72 -13.68
N THR A 237 -4.96 8.92 -14.25
CA THR A 237 -5.98 9.53 -15.06
C THR A 237 -6.05 8.64 -16.30
N GLU A 238 -7.24 8.28 -16.78
CA GLU A 238 -7.37 7.78 -18.15
C GLU A 238 -6.66 8.77 -19.08
N GLY A 239 -5.47 8.41 -19.53
CA GLY A 239 -4.56 9.32 -20.22
C GLY A 239 -3.13 8.93 -19.89
N GLY A 240 -2.35 8.63 -20.92
CA GLY A 240 -0.97 8.15 -20.78
C GLY A 240 -0.02 9.23 -20.29
N LEU A 241 -0.18 9.70 -19.06
CA LEU A 241 0.71 10.63 -18.38
C LEU A 241 0.87 10.20 -16.92
N SER A 242 2.08 9.78 -16.54
CA SER A 242 2.45 9.58 -15.15
C SER A 242 3.18 10.81 -14.62
N ILE A 243 2.84 11.21 -13.39
CA ILE A 243 3.48 12.32 -12.68
C ILE A 243 3.91 11.81 -11.31
N SER A 244 5.16 12.00 -10.92
CA SER A 244 5.67 11.65 -9.60
C SER A 244 6.61 12.73 -9.06
N LEU A 245 6.86 12.75 -7.76
CA LEU A 245 7.89 13.60 -7.18
C LEU A 245 9.28 13.06 -7.54
N ALA A 246 10.18 13.94 -7.99
CA ALA A 246 11.56 13.58 -8.22
C ALA A 246 12.31 13.51 -6.88
N SER A 247 13.31 12.63 -6.80
CA SER A 247 14.21 12.52 -5.64
C SER A 247 15.05 13.78 -5.38
N THR A 248 15.07 14.72 -6.33
CA THR A 248 15.72 16.03 -6.20
C THR A 248 14.82 17.07 -5.52
N THR A 249 13.58 16.72 -5.20
CA THR A 249 12.65 17.61 -4.50
C THR A 249 13.29 18.08 -3.18
N PRO A 250 13.42 19.41 -2.96
CA PRO A 250 14.01 19.94 -1.74
C PRO A 250 13.24 19.52 -0.49
N ALA A 251 13.97 19.26 0.60
CA ALA A 251 13.35 19.07 1.90
C ALA A 251 12.60 20.35 2.35
N SER A 252 11.51 20.17 3.09
CA SER A 252 10.74 21.28 3.64
C SER A 252 11.63 22.21 4.50
N THR A 253 11.51 23.52 4.26
CA THR A 253 12.32 24.52 4.95
C THR A 253 11.52 25.80 5.23
N THR A 254 11.94 26.55 6.24
CA THR A 254 11.41 27.89 6.49
C THR A 254 12.01 28.87 5.51
N VAL A 255 11.18 29.51 4.70
CA VAL A 255 11.59 30.49 3.71
C VAL A 255 11.44 31.91 4.29
N PRO A 256 12.47 32.76 4.26
CA PRO A 256 12.35 34.16 4.68
C PRO A 256 11.32 34.93 3.85
N SER A 257 10.70 35.94 4.46
CA SER A 257 9.80 36.85 3.72
C SER A 257 10.54 37.53 2.56
N SER A 258 9.89 37.59 1.40
CA SER A 258 10.44 38.16 0.15
C SER A 258 11.58 37.38 -0.50
N ALA A 259 11.73 36.09 -0.20
CA ALA A 259 12.61 35.22 -0.98
C ALA A 259 12.03 34.98 -2.39
N ASP A 260 12.89 35.05 -3.39
CA ASP A 260 12.55 34.81 -4.80
C ASP A 260 13.17 33.50 -5.29
N SER A 261 12.52 32.88 -6.29
CA SER A 261 13.01 31.68 -6.98
C SER A 261 13.34 30.50 -6.05
N VAL A 262 12.46 30.26 -5.07
CA VAL A 262 12.60 29.12 -4.16
C VAL A 262 11.98 27.88 -4.81
N GLU A 263 12.82 26.90 -5.12
CA GLU A 263 12.35 25.58 -5.57
C GLU A 263 11.71 24.84 -4.39
N PHE A 264 10.49 24.34 -4.58
CA PHE A 264 9.72 23.66 -3.53
C PHE A 264 9.29 22.24 -3.92
N ALA A 265 9.28 21.92 -5.21
CA ALA A 265 8.96 20.59 -5.71
C ALA A 265 9.58 20.39 -7.09
N THR A 266 10.13 19.20 -7.32
CA THR A 266 10.57 18.76 -8.64
C THR A 266 9.71 17.58 -9.05
N PHE A 267 9.17 17.58 -10.26
CA PHE A 267 8.29 16.51 -10.75
C PHE A 267 8.95 15.72 -11.88
N LYS A 268 8.72 14.42 -11.92
CA LYS A 268 8.96 13.57 -13.09
C LYS A 268 7.64 13.38 -13.81
N MET A 269 7.58 13.79 -15.07
CA MET A 269 6.40 13.63 -15.91
C MET A 269 6.77 12.73 -17.08
N THR A 270 6.06 11.62 -17.27
CA THR A 270 6.29 10.70 -18.38
C THR A 270 5.01 10.47 -19.14
N ALA A 271 5.00 10.78 -20.43
CA ALA A 271 3.91 10.39 -21.29
C ALA A 271 4.05 8.89 -21.62
N THR A 272 3.10 8.08 -21.19
CA THR A 272 3.06 6.62 -21.35
C THR A 272 2.19 6.18 -22.53
N ASP A 273 1.37 7.07 -23.10
CA ASP A 273 0.62 6.85 -24.34
C ASP A 273 0.35 8.18 -25.08
N GLY A 274 1.00 8.38 -26.21
CA GLY A 274 0.86 9.58 -27.04
C GLY A 274 1.50 10.86 -26.46
N ALA A 275 1.30 11.98 -27.15
CA ALA A 275 1.71 13.30 -26.66
C ALA A 275 0.66 13.82 -25.67
N SER A 276 1.09 14.15 -24.45
CA SER A 276 0.23 14.69 -23.38
C SER A 276 0.68 16.09 -22.99
N SER A 277 -0.27 17.01 -22.77
CA SER A 277 -0.02 18.36 -22.27
C SER A 277 -0.53 18.53 -20.84
N VAL A 278 0.21 19.28 -20.02
CA VAL A 278 -0.21 19.66 -18.67
C VAL A 278 -0.68 21.11 -18.71
N ASP A 279 -2.00 21.31 -18.65
CA ASP A 279 -2.60 22.64 -18.74
C ASP A 279 -2.68 23.34 -17.37
N GLN A 280 -2.87 22.57 -16.29
CA GLN A 280 -2.99 23.11 -14.94
C GLN A 280 -2.45 22.12 -13.90
N MET A 281 -1.79 22.67 -12.87
CA MET A 281 -1.49 21.95 -11.63
C MET A 281 -2.06 22.73 -10.46
N ILE A 282 -2.73 22.02 -9.55
CA ILE A 282 -3.33 22.60 -8.35
C ILE A 282 -2.62 22.03 -7.13
N PHE A 283 -2.05 22.89 -6.31
CA PHE A 283 -1.34 22.52 -5.09
C PHE A 283 -2.14 22.90 -3.85
N ARG A 284 -2.06 22.06 -2.82
CA ARG A 284 -2.59 22.36 -1.49
C ARG A 284 -1.42 22.72 -0.59
N LEU A 285 -1.45 23.92 -0.01
CA LEU A 285 -0.44 24.34 0.97
C LEU A 285 -0.78 23.76 2.35
N GLY A 286 0.16 23.02 2.92
CA GLY A 286 0.11 22.55 4.31
C GLY A 286 0.95 23.43 5.26
N GLY A 287 0.68 23.34 6.56
CA GLY A 287 1.46 24.01 7.61
C GLY A 287 0.95 25.39 8.02
N VAL A 288 1.83 26.21 8.62
CA VAL A 288 1.48 27.54 9.20
C VAL A 288 1.43 28.67 8.17
N GLY A 289 1.78 28.39 6.91
CA GLY A 289 1.77 29.36 5.81
C GLY A 289 0.39 29.57 5.21
N ALA A 290 0.14 30.77 4.68
CA ALA A 290 -1.06 31.09 3.91
C ALA A 290 -0.74 31.19 2.42
N THR A 291 -1.68 30.84 1.54
CA THR A 291 -1.51 30.97 0.08
C THR A 291 -1.26 32.42 -0.35
N THR A 292 -1.72 33.40 0.44
CA THR A 292 -1.44 34.83 0.25
C THR A 292 0.03 35.20 0.41
N ASN A 293 0.87 34.31 0.94
CA ASN A 293 2.32 34.53 1.05
C ASN A 293 3.06 34.22 -0.26
N ILE A 294 2.39 33.60 -1.24
CA ILE A 294 2.96 33.24 -2.54
C ILE A 294 2.45 34.24 -3.57
N SER A 295 3.33 35.15 -4.00
CA SER A 295 2.98 36.16 -4.99
C SER A 295 2.82 35.56 -6.39
N ASN A 296 3.70 34.63 -6.77
CA ASN A 296 3.69 33.92 -8.05
C ASN A 296 4.35 32.54 -7.90
N SER A 297 3.96 31.60 -8.75
CA SER A 297 4.57 30.28 -8.87
C SER A 297 4.73 29.94 -10.35
N TYR A 298 5.86 29.35 -10.73
CA TYR A 298 6.15 28.96 -12.11
C TYR A 298 6.64 27.53 -12.14
N LEU A 299 6.22 26.78 -13.15
CA LEU A 299 6.85 25.52 -13.53
C LEU A 299 7.85 25.83 -14.64
N TYR A 300 9.06 25.29 -14.55
CA TYR A 300 10.07 25.35 -15.61
C TYR A 300 10.65 23.97 -15.85
N GLU A 301 11.11 23.74 -17.08
CA GLU A 301 11.93 22.58 -17.43
C GLU A 301 13.37 22.88 -17.01
N GLY A 302 13.88 22.09 -16.06
CA GLY A 302 15.25 22.22 -15.53
C GLY A 302 16.28 21.43 -16.32
#